data_AF-A0A6C0JR16-F1
#
_entry.id   AF-A0A6C0JR16-F1
#
_cell.length_a   1.000
_cell.length_b   1.000
_cell.length_c   1.000
_cell.angle_alpha   90.00
_cell.angle_beta   90.00
_cell.angle_gamma   90.00
#
_symmetry.space_group_name_H-M   'P 1'
#
loop_
_entity.id
_entity.type
_entity.pdbx_description
1 polymer ?
#
loop_
_entity_poly.entity_id
_entity_poly.type
_entity_poly.pdbx_seq_one_letter_code
_entity_poly.pdbx_strand_id
1 'polypeptide(L)'
;MSNLKDIINDFIIAIDKNKKYKLNELLKILNKAYDKNKIKRKPTKYNIFVKKHYTLLHNTYPFLSRGLIMRQCGIMWRTAKENNINPLEYNFEI
;
A
#
# COMPACT_ATOMS: atom_id res chain seq x y z
N MET A 1 -3.75 -15.22 -8.30
CA MET A 1 -2.92 -15.29 -9.52
C MET A 1 -3.13 -14.01 -10.32
N SER A 2 -2.09 -13.24 -10.60
CA SER A 2 -2.16 -12.27 -11.71
C SER A 2 -2.40 -13.04 -13.00
N ASN A 3 -3.33 -12.59 -13.83
CA ASN A 3 -3.67 -13.27 -15.06
C ASN A 3 -2.55 -13.01 -16.08
N LEU A 4 -1.80 -14.05 -16.42
CA LEU A 4 -0.67 -13.97 -17.35
C LEU A 4 -1.06 -13.34 -18.70
N LYS A 5 -2.30 -13.58 -19.15
CA LYS A 5 -2.83 -13.00 -20.39
C LYS A 5 -2.86 -11.47 -20.34
N ASP A 6 -3.27 -10.90 -19.22
CA ASP A 6 -3.41 -9.45 -19.07
C ASP A 6 -2.02 -8.78 -19.05
N ILE A 7 -1.04 -9.42 -18.40
CA ILE A 7 0.36 -8.95 -18.40
C ILE A 7 0.94 -8.95 -19.82
N ILE A 8 0.73 -10.03 -20.57
CA ILE A 8 1.24 -10.16 -21.94
C ILE A 8 0.58 -9.14 -22.86
N ASN A 9 -0.74 -8.94 -22.75
CA ASN A 9 -1.46 -7.95 -23.55
C ASN A 9 -0.97 -6.53 -23.27
N ASP A 10 -0.85 -6.15 -22.00
CA ASP A 10 -0.32 -4.83 -21.60
C ASP A 10 1.13 -4.63 -22.10
N PHE A 11 1.95 -5.68 -22.07
CA PHE A 11 3.32 -5.63 -22.59
C PHE A 11 3.34 -5.42 -24.11
N ILE A 12 2.55 -6.18 -24.87
CA ILE A 12 2.47 -6.08 -26.33
C ILE A 12 1.97 -4.68 -26.75
N ILE A 13 0.97 -4.15 -26.06
CA ILE A 13 0.44 -2.78 -26.32
C ILE A 13 1.53 -1.72 -26.08
N ALA A 14 2.39 -1.92 -25.09
CA ALA A 14 3.42 -0.95 -24.72
C ALA A 14 4.68 -0.97 -25.60
N ILE A 15 4.84 -1.97 -26.47
CA ILE A 15 6.00 -2.11 -27.37
C ILE A 15 5.68 -1.49 -28.73
N ASP A 16 6.62 -0.67 -29.21
CA ASP A 16 6.61 -0.18 -30.59
C ASP A 16 7.37 -1.15 -31.51
N LYS A 17 6.68 -1.76 -32.47
CA LYS A 17 7.25 -2.73 -33.41
C LYS A 17 8.32 -2.13 -34.33
N ASN A 18 8.32 -0.81 -34.53
CA ASN A 18 9.28 -0.12 -35.39
C ASN A 18 10.55 0.29 -34.64
N LYS A 19 10.55 0.19 -33.30
CA LYS A 19 11.67 0.56 -32.46
C LYS A 19 12.54 -0.67 -32.14
N LYS A 20 13.85 -0.53 -32.30
CA LYS A 20 14.82 -1.51 -31.80
C LYS A 20 15.06 -1.28 -30.31
N TYR A 21 14.72 -2.26 -29.48
CA TYR A 21 14.94 -2.20 -28.03
C TYR A 21 16.19 -2.99 -27.63
N LYS A 22 16.88 -2.52 -26.58
CA LYS A 22 17.82 -3.35 -25.82
C LYS A 22 17.04 -4.21 -24.82
N LEU A 23 17.62 -5.35 -24.42
CA LEU A 23 17.01 -6.28 -23.45
C LEU A 23 16.54 -5.56 -22.17
N ASN A 24 17.37 -4.69 -21.60
CA ASN A 24 17.03 -3.97 -20.37
C ASN A 24 15.82 -3.04 -20.52
N GLU A 25 15.56 -2.53 -21.72
CA GLU A 25 14.38 -1.68 -21.98
C GLU A 25 13.11 -2.52 -22.05
N LEU A 26 13.16 -3.67 -22.74
CA LEU A 26 12.05 -4.62 -22.77
C LEU A 26 11.73 -5.15 -21.37
N LEU A 27 12.74 -5.47 -20.57
CA LEU A 27 12.55 -5.89 -19.18
C LEU A 27 11.88 -4.81 -18.34
N LYS A 28 12.23 -3.53 -18.53
CA LYS A 28 11.54 -2.42 -17.85
C LYS A 28 10.07 -2.33 -18.23
N ILE A 29 9.73 -2.52 -19.51
CA ILE A 29 8.35 -2.49 -19.99
C ILE A 29 7.56 -3.68 -19.43
N LEU A 30 8.15 -4.88 -19.45
CA LEU A 30 7.54 -6.08 -18.89
C LEU A 30 7.30 -5.96 -17.38
N ASN A 31 8.27 -5.44 -16.63
CA ASN A 31 8.13 -5.23 -15.19
C ASN A 31 7.00 -4.24 -14.88
N LYS A 32 6.85 -3.17 -15.67
CA LYS A 32 5.73 -2.23 -15.52
C LYS A 32 4.37 -2.92 -15.78
N ALA A 33 4.27 -3.73 -16.83
CA ALA A 33 3.06 -4.49 -17.13
C ALA A 33 2.74 -5.49 -16.00
N TYR A 34 3.76 -6.16 -15.46
CA TYR A 34 3.61 -7.05 -14.32
C TYR A 34 3.13 -6.32 -13.07
N ASP A 35 3.77 -5.21 -12.70
CA ASP A 35 3.43 -4.44 -11.50
C ASP A 35 2.03 -3.84 -11.54
N LYS A 36 1.57 -3.42 -12.73
CA LYS A 36 0.20 -2.95 -12.96
C LYS A 36 -0.83 -4.05 -12.69
N ASN A 37 -0.55 -5.26 -13.16
CA ASN A 37 -1.44 -6.42 -13.04
C ASN A 37 -1.22 -7.23 -11.75
N LYS A 38 -0.25 -6.83 -10.92
CA LYS A 38 0.04 -7.47 -9.65
C LYS A 38 -1.14 -7.25 -8.71
N ILE A 39 -1.78 -8.35 -8.32
CA ILE A 39 -2.87 -8.31 -7.33
C ILE A 39 -2.30 -7.72 -6.03
N LYS A 40 -2.74 -6.51 -5.70
CA LYS A 40 -2.47 -5.93 -4.39
C LYS A 40 -3.26 -6.72 -3.36
N ARG A 41 -2.57 -7.27 -2.36
CA ARG A 41 -3.22 -7.95 -1.23
C ARG A 41 -4.19 -6.97 -0.57
N LYS A 42 -5.37 -7.46 -0.18
CA LYS A 42 -6.32 -6.65 0.58
C LYS A 42 -5.63 -6.13 1.86
N PRO A 43 -5.83 -4.86 2.24
CA PRO A 43 -5.23 -4.33 3.45
C PRO A 43 -5.72 -5.11 4.67
N THR A 44 -4.83 -5.34 5.65
CA THR A 44 -5.21 -5.96 6.91
C THR A 44 -6.05 -5.00 7.75
N LYS A 45 -6.76 -5.52 8.77
CA LYS A 45 -7.49 -4.67 9.74
C LYS A 45 -6.57 -3.61 10.37
N TYR A 46 -5.32 -3.98 10.68
CA TYR A 46 -4.31 -3.04 11.19
C TYR A 46 -3.96 -1.96 10.15
N ASN A 47 -3.79 -2.32 8.87
CA ASN A 47 -3.49 -1.33 7.83
C ASN A 47 -4.63 -0.31 7.67
N ILE A 48 -5.89 -0.77 7.77
CA ILE A 48 -7.07 0.10 7.73
C ILE A 48 -7.08 1.03 8.95
N PHE A 49 -6.83 0.48 10.14
CA PHE A 49 -6.70 1.23 11.39
C PHE A 49 -5.62 2.31 11.31
N VAL A 50 -4.40 1.94 10.95
CA VAL A 50 -3.27 2.89 10.83
C VAL A 50 -3.59 3.98 9.82
N LYS A 51 -4.21 3.67 8.68
CA LYS A 51 -4.57 4.69 7.68
C LYS A 51 -5.52 5.76 8.26
N LYS A 52 -6.50 5.35 9.06
CA LYS A 52 -7.45 6.26 9.73
C LYS A 52 -6.72 7.13 10.77
N HIS A 53 -6.04 6.50 11.73
CA HIS A 53 -5.46 7.21 12.88
C HIS A 53 -4.17 7.97 12.54
N TYR A 54 -3.37 7.50 11.59
CA TYR A 54 -2.18 8.21 11.12
C TYR A 54 -2.55 9.57 10.53
N THR A 55 -3.57 9.63 9.68
CA THR A 55 -4.03 10.87 9.06
C THR A 55 -4.47 11.88 10.13
N LEU A 56 -5.25 11.40 11.12
CA LEU A 56 -5.70 12.22 12.24
C LEU A 56 -4.52 12.76 13.07
N LEU A 57 -3.60 11.89 13.47
CA LEU A 57 -2.43 12.27 14.29
C LEU A 57 -1.46 13.19 13.52
N HIS A 58 -1.27 12.96 12.22
CA HIS A 58 -0.41 13.80 11.39
C HIS A 58 -0.98 15.20 11.21
N ASN A 59 -2.30 15.33 11.06
CA ASN A 59 -2.95 16.63 10.95
C ASN A 59 -2.98 17.36 12.30
N THR A 60 -3.18 16.63 13.40
CA THR A 60 -3.23 17.22 14.76
C THR A 60 -1.85 17.61 15.25
N TYR A 61 -0.83 16.80 14.94
CA TYR A 61 0.55 16.99 15.36
C TYR A 61 1.50 16.90 14.16
N PRO A 62 1.50 17.90 13.27
CA PRO A 62 2.34 17.90 12.06
C PRO A 62 3.84 17.95 12.37
N PHE A 63 4.21 18.39 13.58
CA PHE A 63 5.58 18.43 14.08
C PHE A 63 6.11 17.05 14.50
N LEU A 64 5.24 16.06 14.71
CA LEU A 64 5.68 14.72 15.09
C LEU A 64 6.29 14.00 13.90
N SER A 65 7.41 13.33 14.15
CA SER A 65 8.02 12.46 13.14
C SER A 65 7.08 11.29 12.81
N ARG A 66 7.11 10.87 11.54
CA ARG A 66 6.37 9.70 11.06
C ARG A 66 6.60 8.46 11.94
N GLY A 67 7.83 8.29 12.45
CA GLY A 67 8.18 7.17 13.32
C GLY A 67 7.42 7.19 14.65
N LEU A 68 7.29 8.36 15.27
CA LEU A 68 6.55 8.53 16.52
C LEU A 68 5.05 8.30 16.31
N ILE A 69 4.47 8.84 15.23
CA ILE A 69 3.06 8.62 14.89
C ILE A 69 2.77 7.13 14.69
N MET A 70 3.63 6.42 13.95
CA MET A 70 3.48 4.97 13.74
C MET A 70 3.60 4.18 15.04
N ARG A 71 4.53 4.56 15.92
CA ARG A 71 4.66 3.95 17.25
C ARG A 71 3.38 4.17 18.07
N GLN A 72 2.81 5.36 18.03
CA GLN A 72 1.56 5.69 18.70
C GLN A 72 0.39 4.85 18.16
N CYS A 73 0.24 4.71 16.84
CA CYS A 73 -0.76 3.81 16.27
C CYS A 73 -0.58 2.35 16.74
N GLY A 74 0.66 1.89 16.92
CA GLY A 74 0.94 0.56 17.45
C GLY A 74 0.50 0.38 18.91
N ILE A 75 0.75 1.39 19.76
CA ILE A 75 0.29 1.41 21.16
C ILE A 75 -1.24 1.38 21.19
N MET A 76 -1.86 2.29 20.46
CA MET A 76 -3.31 2.40 20.32
C MET A 76 -3.97 1.07 19.92
N TRP A 77 -3.43 0.39 18.91
CA TRP A 77 -3.94 -0.92 18.48
C TRP A 77 -3.83 -2.00 19.57
N ARG A 78 -2.74 -2.00 20.34
CA ARG A 78 -2.53 -2.96 21.42
C ARG A 78 -3.49 -2.69 22.58
N THR A 79 -3.61 -1.43 22.99
CA THR A 79 -4.52 -1.02 24.07
C THR A 79 -5.98 -1.34 23.74
N ALA A 80 -6.42 -1.15 22.49
CA ALA A 80 -7.77 -1.54 22.09
C ALA A 80 -8.01 -3.05 22.22
N LYS A 81 -7.01 -3.88 21.85
CA LYS A 81 -7.08 -5.34 22.01
C LYS A 81 -7.09 -5.77 23.47
N GLU A 82 -6.24 -5.17 24.31
CA GLU A 82 -6.18 -5.48 25.75
C GLU A 82 -7.51 -5.15 26.45
N ASN A 83 -8.19 -4.08 26.03
CA ASN A 83 -9.50 -3.70 26.54
C ASN A 83 -10.67 -4.46 25.89
N ASN A 84 -10.43 -5.46 25.03
CA ASN A 84 -11.45 -6.18 24.25
C ASN A 84 -12.36 -5.28 23.39
N ILE A 85 -11.88 -4.11 22.98
CA ILE A 85 -12.63 -3.19 22.12
C ILE A 85 -12.19 -3.39 20.67
N ASN A 86 -13.13 -3.30 19.74
CA ASN A 86 -12.80 -3.33 18.32
C ASN A 86 -11.90 -2.13 17.97
N PRO A 87 -10.63 -2.34 17.57
CA PRO A 87 -9.72 -1.23 17.33
C PRO A 87 -10.18 -0.30 16.20
N LEU A 88 -11.01 -0.78 15.27
CA LEU A 88 -11.53 0.04 14.17
C LEU A 88 -12.59 1.06 14.62
N GLU A 89 -13.29 0.75 15.71
CA GLU A 89 -14.34 1.58 16.32
C GLU A 89 -13.80 2.42 17.48
N TYR A 90 -12.62 2.06 18.00
CA TYR A 90 -11.99 2.77 19.09
C TYR A 90 -11.52 4.16 18.63
N ASN A 91 -12.23 5.19 19.06
CA ASN A 91 -11.78 6.56 18.94
C ASN A 91 -10.91 6.86 20.17
N PHE A 92 -9.59 6.92 19.96
CA PHE A 92 -8.73 7.52 20.97
C PHE A 92 -9.12 8.99 21.10
N GLU A 93 -9.57 9.41 22.27
CA GLU A 93 -9.57 10.81 22.64
C GLU A 93 -8.10 11.26 22.61
N ILE A 94 -7.80 12.19 21.70
CA ILE A 94 -6.46 12.77 21.49
C ILE A 94 -6.47 14.16 22.11
#